data_AF-A0A928TYT6-F1
#
_entry.id   AF-A0A928TYT6-F1
#
_cell.length_a   1.000
_cell.length_b   1.000
_cell.length_c   1.000
_cell.angle_alpha   90.00
_cell.angle_beta   90.00
_cell.angle_gamma   90.00
#
_symmetry.space_group_name_H-M   'P 1'
#
loop_
_entity.id
_entity.type
_entity.pdbx_description
1 polymer ?
#
loop_
_entity_poly.entity_id
_entity_poly.type
_entity_poly.pdbx_seq_one_letter_code
_entity_poly.pdbx_strand_id
1 'polypeptide(L)'
;MNRKVLSITGVVLVCLALVVMSGGRRLLADVQGGSGVPGLISYQGFLADGNGDPVADGSYPMQFAIYDAGSGGTLIWAETHSGVTVSGGFFAVMLGGGSCTNGCPLDADTFATANRYLQVSADTGSGMTIFPRQRLASAPYALQAEHAATSPWDGLTGVPAGFADGVDDDTLGALACSLDQIPKWNGSAWVCAADEVGGGGYHHVITVAASGGDFTSVAAALASITDSSSTNRYLVQVMPGVYTETDLVVVKEYVHVRGSGPNVTVITSSRTGATPANGAATVELLDNGRISNATIRNTGAGTFGIALYSAETTRAAVVDNVIAEAIGAGGTGHYAAYWNDAEAVIRNSTLFAGGATGFGTAVNAAFGSVNIAGGFPQALIENSRLIGGSSNNLENCTDNSGTGFGMQISNSTPLVRHSIICGGHRGIALYTNGNPQIQNSSVKVSSTGSAFLFEITASGSISVANSGISYVGNKFTGAGTGLRCVHNYDLGTWAALSNGATSGTACN
;
A
#
# COMPACT_ATOMS: atom_id res chain seq x y z
N MET A 1 -47.42 69.31 -17.32
CA MET A 1 -46.77 67.97 -17.35
C MET A 1 -45.27 68.17 -17.24
N ASN A 2 -44.72 68.17 -16.02
CA ASN A 2 -43.29 68.39 -15.81
C ASN A 2 -42.67 67.12 -15.19
N ARG A 3 -41.91 66.40 -16.01
CA ARG A 3 -41.01 65.32 -15.59
C ARG A 3 -39.97 65.90 -14.64
N LYS A 4 -39.88 65.41 -13.40
CA LYS A 4 -38.74 65.68 -12.52
C LYS A 4 -37.64 64.66 -12.81
N VAL A 5 -36.51 65.18 -13.28
CA VAL A 5 -35.25 64.48 -13.52
C VAL A 5 -34.58 64.22 -12.16
N LEU A 6 -34.13 62.98 -11.94
CA LEU A 6 -33.34 62.58 -10.78
C LEU A 6 -31.89 63.05 -10.99
N SER A 7 -31.44 64.03 -10.22
CA SER A 7 -30.04 64.48 -10.17
C SER A 7 -29.33 63.73 -9.05
N ILE A 8 -28.43 62.80 -9.39
CA ILE A 8 -27.55 62.12 -8.44
C ILE A 8 -26.24 62.91 -8.38
N THR A 9 -26.08 63.71 -7.33
CA THR A 9 -24.80 64.36 -7.01
C THR A 9 -24.03 63.43 -6.07
N GLY A 10 -23.08 62.68 -6.63
CA GLY A 10 -22.20 61.79 -5.87
C GLY A 10 -21.11 62.58 -5.13
N VAL A 11 -21.07 62.45 -3.81
CA VAL A 11 -19.91 62.83 -2.99
C VAL A 11 -19.21 61.54 -2.59
N VAL A 12 -18.06 61.29 -3.23
CA VAL A 12 -17.13 60.22 -2.90
C VAL A 12 -16.24 60.74 -1.75
N LEU A 13 -16.42 60.20 -0.54
CA LEU A 13 -15.50 60.43 0.56
C LEU A 13 -14.51 59.25 0.63
N VAL A 14 -13.30 59.47 0.13
CA VAL A 14 -12.16 58.58 0.31
C VAL A 14 -11.55 58.88 1.68
N CYS A 15 -11.68 57.97 2.65
CA CYS A 15 -10.88 58.00 3.87
C CYS A 15 -9.73 56.99 3.75
N LEU A 16 -8.57 57.52 3.36
CA LEU A 16 -7.28 56.87 3.44
C LEU A 16 -6.72 57.06 4.87
N ALA A 17 -6.51 55.98 5.61
CA ALA A 17 -5.71 56.02 6.84
C ALA A 17 -4.66 54.90 6.80
N LEU A 18 -3.44 55.31 6.47
CA LEU A 18 -2.22 54.54 6.52
C LEU A 18 -1.66 54.65 7.95
N VAL A 19 -1.47 53.54 8.66
CA VAL A 19 -0.55 53.47 9.81
C VAL A 19 0.27 52.19 9.70
N VAL A 20 1.57 52.37 9.45
CA VAL A 20 2.58 51.31 9.46
C VAL A 20 3.27 51.29 10.83
N MET A 21 3.13 50.13 11.48
CA MET A 21 4.00 49.41 12.42
C MET A 21 4.95 50.17 13.37
N SER A 22 4.83 49.86 14.68
CA SER A 22 6.00 49.57 15.52
C SER A 22 5.68 48.59 16.68
N GLY A 23 6.42 47.47 16.67
CA GLY A 23 6.97 46.76 17.83
C GLY A 23 6.08 46.32 19.00
N GLY A 24 5.69 45.03 18.99
CA GLY A 24 5.24 44.36 20.22
C GLY A 24 4.73 42.94 19.98
N ARG A 25 5.63 41.95 19.93
CA ARG A 25 5.26 40.52 19.92
C ARG A 25 4.59 40.17 21.26
N ARG A 26 3.26 40.05 21.27
CA ARG A 26 2.52 39.34 22.31
C ARG A 26 2.07 37.99 21.73
N LEU A 27 2.44 36.90 22.40
CA LEU A 27 1.84 35.58 22.15
C LEU A 27 0.33 35.70 22.37
N LEU A 28 -0.45 35.60 21.30
CA LEU A 28 -1.85 35.22 21.37
C LEU A 28 -1.95 33.80 20.87
N ALA A 29 -2.53 32.93 21.71
CA ALA A 29 -2.85 31.57 21.35
C ALA A 29 -3.73 31.56 20.10
N ASP A 30 -3.40 30.66 19.17
CA ASP A 30 -4.18 30.36 17.99
C ASP A 30 -5.55 29.84 18.44
N VAL A 31 -6.57 30.70 18.41
CA VAL A 31 -7.96 30.24 18.42
C VAL A 31 -8.23 29.76 17.01
N GLN A 32 -8.14 28.46 16.85
CA GLN A 32 -8.76 27.72 15.76
C GLN A 32 -10.26 28.06 15.73
N GLY A 33 -10.62 29.08 14.95
CA GLY A 33 -12.01 29.43 14.63
C GLY A 33 -12.26 29.05 13.18
N GLY A 34 -13.07 28.02 12.95
CA GLY A 34 -13.32 27.46 11.63
C GLY A 34 -13.73 28.49 10.59
N SER A 35 -13.28 28.27 9.36
CA SER A 35 -13.76 28.94 8.15
C SER A 35 -15.27 28.71 8.00
N GLY A 36 -16.09 29.63 8.49
CA GLY A 36 -17.55 29.62 8.39
C GLY A 36 -18.12 31.02 8.19
N VAL A 37 -19.30 31.10 7.58
CA VAL A 37 -20.08 32.35 7.46
C VAL A 37 -20.37 32.87 8.88
N PRO A 38 -20.05 34.14 9.20
CA PRO A 38 -20.29 34.67 10.54
C PRO A 38 -21.78 34.61 10.93
N GLY A 39 -22.08 34.11 12.13
CA GLY A 39 -23.43 34.07 12.71
C GLY A 39 -23.95 35.43 13.18
N LEU A 40 -23.80 36.47 12.35
CA LEU A 40 -24.19 37.85 12.64
C LEU A 40 -25.22 38.35 11.64
N ILE A 41 -26.28 38.99 12.14
CA ILE A 41 -27.33 39.61 11.29
C ILE A 41 -27.45 41.09 11.63
N SER A 42 -27.29 41.97 10.64
CA SER A 42 -27.56 43.40 10.83
C SER A 42 -29.06 43.64 10.99
N TYR A 43 -29.44 44.35 12.05
CA TYR A 43 -30.81 44.76 12.31
C TYR A 43 -30.84 46.26 12.64
N GLN A 44 -31.82 46.97 12.09
CA GLN A 44 -32.01 48.40 12.30
C GLN A 44 -33.47 48.70 12.60
N GLY A 45 -33.71 49.75 13.36
CA GLY A 45 -35.06 50.15 13.74
C GLY A 45 -35.16 51.62 14.11
N PHE A 46 -36.41 52.05 14.29
CA PHE A 46 -36.76 53.36 14.83
C PHE A 46 -37.51 53.15 16.14
N LEU A 47 -37.00 53.72 17.22
CA LEU A 47 -37.57 53.69 18.56
C LEU A 47 -38.30 55.00 18.81
N ALA A 48 -39.62 54.88 18.98
CA ALA A 48 -40.54 55.99 19.24
C ALA A 48 -41.16 55.87 20.64
N ASP A 49 -41.60 57.00 21.19
CA ASP A 49 -42.39 57.03 22.41
C ASP A 49 -43.88 56.72 22.16
N GLY A 50 -44.71 56.80 23.21
CA GLY A 50 -46.15 56.53 23.12
C GLY A 50 -46.94 57.52 22.25
N ASN A 51 -46.35 58.67 21.88
CA ASN A 51 -46.94 59.65 20.97
C ASN A 51 -46.46 59.48 19.52
N GLY A 52 -45.49 58.58 19.29
CA GLY A 52 -44.88 58.33 17.98
C GLY A 52 -43.68 59.23 17.66
N ASP A 53 -43.25 60.07 18.61
CA ASP A 53 -42.06 60.92 18.48
C ASP A 53 -40.78 60.10 18.75
N PRO A 54 -39.63 60.41 18.10
CA PRO A 54 -38.37 59.72 18.38
C PRO A 54 -38.00 59.85 19.85
N VAL A 55 -37.53 58.76 20.46
CA VAL A 55 -36.93 58.86 21.80
C VAL A 55 -35.66 59.71 21.78
N ALA A 56 -35.31 60.31 22.92
CA ALA A 56 -34.12 61.14 23.04
C ALA A 56 -32.84 60.34 22.70
N ASP A 57 -31.86 61.02 22.13
CA ASP A 57 -30.55 60.43 21.83
C ASP A 57 -29.90 59.86 23.11
N GLY A 58 -29.42 58.63 23.04
CA GLY A 58 -28.94 57.92 24.23
C GLY A 58 -28.61 56.45 23.98
N SER A 59 -28.23 55.75 25.04
CA SER A 59 -27.99 54.31 25.02
C SER A 59 -29.11 53.60 25.77
N TYR A 60 -29.72 52.61 25.12
CA TYR A 60 -30.89 51.91 25.63
C TYR A 60 -30.62 50.39 25.70
N PRO A 61 -30.88 49.73 26.84
CA PRO A 61 -30.86 48.27 26.91
C PRO A 61 -31.94 47.69 26.00
N MET A 62 -31.57 46.70 25.18
CA MET A 62 -32.48 46.02 24.27
C MET A 62 -32.34 44.51 24.36
N GLN A 63 -33.44 43.81 24.10
CA GLN A 63 -33.49 42.36 23.99
C GLN A 63 -34.09 41.97 22.66
N PHE A 64 -33.50 40.95 22.04
CA PHE A 64 -33.92 40.40 20.76
C PHE A 64 -34.20 38.92 20.93
N ALA A 65 -35.35 38.48 20.45
CA ALA A 65 -35.75 37.09 20.54
C ALA A 65 -36.44 36.63 19.26
N ILE A 66 -36.16 35.42 18.82
CA ILE A 66 -36.75 34.79 17.64
C ILE A 66 -37.70 33.69 18.10
N TYR A 67 -38.93 33.75 17.60
CA TYR A 67 -39.98 32.75 17.83
C TYR A 67 -40.43 32.10 16.51
N ASP A 68 -41.05 30.93 16.62
CA ASP A 68 -41.69 30.20 15.50
C ASP A 68 -43.09 30.74 15.12
N ALA A 69 -43.68 31.62 15.94
CA ALA A 69 -45.02 32.18 15.73
C ALA A 69 -45.10 33.68 16.03
N GLY A 70 -46.05 34.38 15.37
CA GLY A 70 -46.28 35.82 15.55
C GLY A 70 -46.86 36.22 16.91
N SER A 71 -47.47 35.26 17.62
CA SER A 71 -47.89 35.37 19.02
C SER A 71 -47.82 33.99 19.66
N GLY A 72 -47.57 33.89 20.97
CA GLY A 72 -47.30 32.60 21.63
C GLY A 72 -46.01 31.96 21.13
N GLY A 73 -46.06 30.68 20.73
CA GLY A 73 -44.95 29.97 20.08
C GLY A 73 -43.78 29.60 20.99
N THR A 74 -42.81 28.90 20.40
CA THR A 74 -41.58 28.46 21.05
C THR A 74 -40.49 29.51 20.88
N LEU A 75 -39.77 29.80 21.96
CA LEU A 75 -38.56 30.63 21.89
C LEU A 75 -37.43 29.82 21.26
N ILE A 76 -36.96 30.24 20.09
CA ILE A 76 -35.90 29.57 19.33
C ILE A 76 -34.53 30.14 19.71
N TRP A 77 -34.42 31.46 19.76
CA TRP A 77 -33.16 32.15 20.05
C TRP A 77 -33.42 33.46 20.79
N ALA A 78 -32.52 33.87 21.69
CA ALA A 78 -32.57 35.20 22.30
C ALA A 78 -31.20 35.71 22.74
N GLU A 79 -31.03 37.03 22.72
CA GLU A 79 -29.89 37.72 23.31
C GLU A 79 -30.27 39.10 23.88
N THR A 80 -29.35 39.66 24.66
CA THR A 80 -29.46 40.98 25.25
C THR A 80 -28.29 41.88 24.85
N HIS A 81 -28.57 43.16 24.63
CA HIS A 81 -27.60 44.22 24.42
C HIS A 81 -27.79 45.26 25.52
N SER A 82 -26.79 45.46 26.37
CA SER A 82 -26.90 46.32 27.55
C SER A 82 -26.93 47.83 27.22
N GLY A 83 -26.58 48.22 26.00
CA GLY A 83 -26.56 49.63 25.60
C GLY A 83 -26.47 49.83 24.09
N VAL A 84 -27.62 49.75 23.41
CA VAL A 84 -27.74 50.09 21.99
C VAL A 84 -27.86 51.60 21.83
N THR A 85 -26.96 52.20 21.06
CA THR A 85 -27.00 53.64 20.78
C THR A 85 -28.16 53.98 19.85
N VAL A 86 -28.98 54.94 20.25
CA VAL A 86 -30.09 55.51 19.48
C VAL A 86 -29.80 56.99 19.21
N SER A 87 -29.97 57.44 17.97
CA SER A 87 -29.87 58.86 17.61
C SER A 87 -30.98 59.24 16.64
N GLY A 88 -31.71 60.32 16.95
CA GLY A 88 -32.91 60.74 16.24
C GLY A 88 -33.96 59.63 16.15
N GLY A 89 -34.04 58.77 17.16
CA GLY A 89 -34.87 57.56 17.18
C GLY A 89 -34.31 56.35 16.42
N PHE A 90 -33.27 56.48 15.59
CA PHE A 90 -32.72 55.36 14.82
C PHE A 90 -31.65 54.58 15.59
N PHE A 91 -31.63 53.26 15.41
CA PHE A 91 -30.56 52.39 15.91
C PHE A 91 -30.18 51.31 14.89
N ALA A 92 -28.97 50.78 15.04
CA ALA A 92 -28.48 49.61 14.32
C ALA A 92 -27.72 48.68 15.29
N VAL A 93 -27.90 47.38 15.13
CA VAL A 93 -27.30 46.34 15.98
C VAL A 93 -26.91 45.13 15.13
N MET A 94 -25.89 44.39 15.57
CA MET A 94 -25.54 43.08 15.02
C MET A 94 -26.11 42.00 15.93
N LEU A 95 -27.17 41.33 15.48
CA LEU A 95 -27.74 40.18 16.17
C LEU A 95 -26.74 39.03 16.15
N GLY A 96 -26.58 38.32 17.27
CA GLY A 96 -25.55 37.30 17.47
C GLY A 96 -24.25 37.83 18.07
N GLY A 97 -24.13 39.15 18.24
CA GLY A 97 -23.01 39.82 18.91
C GLY A 97 -23.31 40.24 20.35
N GLY A 98 -24.52 39.97 20.86
CA GLY A 98 -24.95 40.32 22.20
C GLY A 98 -24.67 39.24 23.24
N SER A 99 -25.11 39.47 24.48
CA SER A 99 -25.11 38.47 25.54
C SER A 99 -26.27 37.52 25.32
N CYS A 100 -25.97 36.36 24.72
CA CYS A 100 -26.98 35.37 24.37
C CYS A 100 -27.60 34.69 25.61
N THR A 101 -28.92 34.49 25.58
CA THR A 101 -29.73 33.99 26.70
C THR A 101 -30.53 32.72 26.36
N ASN A 102 -30.70 32.38 25.08
CA ASN A 102 -31.33 31.13 24.63
C ASN A 102 -30.88 30.77 23.21
N GLY A 103 -30.68 29.48 22.92
CA GLY A 103 -30.47 28.97 21.56
C GLY A 103 -29.16 29.40 20.89
N CYS A 104 -28.09 29.58 21.65
CA CYS A 104 -26.81 30.15 21.21
C CYS A 104 -25.86 29.09 20.61
N PRO A 105 -24.99 29.46 19.64
CA PRO A 105 -24.90 30.75 18.95
C PRO A 105 -26.02 30.96 17.92
N LEU A 106 -26.16 32.18 17.39
CA LEU A 106 -27.06 32.41 16.26
C LEU A 106 -26.48 31.76 15.00
N ASP A 107 -27.14 30.75 14.45
CA ASP A 107 -26.63 29.92 13.36
C ASP A 107 -27.71 29.55 12.32
N ALA A 108 -27.34 28.73 11.33
CA ALA A 108 -28.24 28.30 10.27
C ALA A 108 -29.44 27.48 10.79
N ASP A 109 -29.25 26.71 11.87
CA ASP A 109 -30.30 25.86 12.45
C ASP A 109 -31.43 26.71 13.06
N THR A 110 -31.09 27.89 13.57
CA THR A 110 -32.09 28.89 14.01
C THR A 110 -33.11 29.19 12.91
N PHE A 111 -32.72 29.12 11.64
CA PHE A 111 -33.54 29.44 10.46
C PHE A 111 -33.97 28.22 9.64
N ALA A 112 -33.72 26.99 10.12
CA ALA A 112 -33.97 25.76 9.38
C ALA A 112 -35.44 25.49 9.04
N THR A 113 -36.40 26.14 9.71
CA THR A 113 -37.83 25.99 9.42
C THR A 113 -38.48 27.31 9.06
N ALA A 114 -39.51 27.24 8.21
CA ALA A 114 -40.26 28.40 7.76
C ALA A 114 -40.93 29.14 8.94
N ASN A 115 -41.12 30.45 8.76
CA ASN A 115 -41.75 31.37 9.71
C ASN A 115 -40.92 31.60 10.99
N ARG A 116 -40.13 32.67 10.96
CA ARG A 116 -39.46 33.23 12.14
C ARG A 116 -39.96 34.63 12.42
N TYR A 117 -40.13 34.94 13.69
CA TYR A 117 -40.63 36.22 14.14
C TYR A 117 -39.67 36.83 15.15
N LEU A 118 -39.11 38.00 14.81
CA LEU A 118 -38.24 38.76 15.70
C LEU A 118 -39.11 39.62 16.63
N GLN A 119 -38.97 39.36 17.93
CA GLN A 119 -39.43 40.22 18.99
C GLN A 119 -38.30 41.14 19.42
N VAL A 120 -38.58 42.44 19.42
CA VAL A 120 -37.70 43.45 20.00
C VAL A 120 -38.33 43.92 21.30
N SER A 121 -37.49 44.12 22.32
CA SER A 121 -37.90 44.77 23.56
C SER A 121 -36.84 45.81 23.93
N ALA A 122 -37.24 46.96 24.45
CA ALA A 122 -36.32 48.02 24.86
C ALA A 122 -36.76 48.64 26.18
N ASP A 123 -35.80 49.05 27.01
CA ASP A 123 -36.07 49.82 28.22
C ASP A 123 -35.78 51.30 27.99
N THR A 124 -36.83 52.13 27.94
CA THR A 124 -36.74 53.59 27.80
C THR A 124 -36.80 54.33 29.14
N GLY A 125 -36.55 53.64 30.26
CA GLY A 125 -36.56 54.18 31.61
C GLY A 125 -37.80 53.83 32.43
N SER A 126 -38.69 52.98 31.90
CA SER A 126 -39.91 52.49 32.59
C SER A 126 -39.96 50.96 32.70
N GLY A 127 -38.84 50.29 32.44
CA GLY A 127 -38.74 48.85 32.32
C GLY A 127 -38.84 48.39 30.86
N MET A 128 -38.55 47.11 30.64
CA MET A 128 -38.55 46.50 29.31
C MET A 128 -39.95 46.52 28.69
N THR A 129 -40.12 47.33 27.64
CA THR A 129 -41.32 47.35 26.81
C THR A 129 -41.16 46.36 25.67
N ILE A 130 -42.19 45.53 25.43
CA ILE A 130 -42.22 44.53 24.36
C ILE A 130 -42.95 45.11 23.14
N PHE A 131 -42.33 45.00 21.97
CA PHE A 131 -42.94 45.41 20.71
C PHE A 131 -43.55 44.21 19.95
N PRO A 132 -44.57 44.43 19.10
CA PRO A 132 -45.14 43.38 18.26
C PRO A 132 -44.07 42.68 17.42
N ARG A 133 -44.16 41.35 17.31
CA ARG A 133 -43.15 40.57 16.59
C ARG A 133 -43.24 40.81 15.08
N GLN A 134 -42.08 40.94 14.44
CA GLN A 134 -41.97 41.13 13.01
C GLN A 134 -41.57 39.82 12.33
N ARG A 135 -42.28 39.42 11.27
CA ARG A 135 -41.90 38.23 10.49
C ARG A 135 -40.60 38.50 9.73
N LEU A 136 -39.62 37.62 9.91
CA LEU A 136 -38.39 37.62 9.12
C LEU A 136 -38.68 37.08 7.72
N ALA A 137 -38.16 37.77 6.71
CA ALA A 137 -38.29 37.41 5.31
C ALA A 137 -36.91 37.30 4.66
N SER A 138 -36.80 36.47 3.63
CA SER A 138 -35.56 36.31 2.86
C SER A 138 -35.23 37.56 2.05
N ALA A 139 -33.94 37.87 1.90
CA ALA A 139 -33.48 38.83 0.91
C ALA A 139 -33.70 38.27 -0.51
N PRO A 140 -34.02 39.11 -1.53
CA PRO A 140 -34.31 38.62 -2.87
C PRO A 140 -33.23 37.70 -3.47
N TYR A 141 -31.96 38.04 -3.31
CA TYR A 141 -30.85 37.19 -3.77
C TYR A 141 -30.59 35.97 -2.89
N ALA A 142 -31.00 36.00 -1.60
CA ALA A 142 -30.86 34.86 -0.70
C ALA A 142 -31.84 33.72 -1.04
N LEU A 143 -32.94 34.01 -1.77
CA LEU A 143 -33.84 32.96 -2.27
C LEU A 143 -33.12 31.95 -3.17
N GLN A 144 -32.03 32.35 -3.85
CA GLN A 144 -31.23 31.44 -4.67
C GLN A 144 -30.58 30.30 -3.86
N ALA A 145 -30.36 30.49 -2.55
CA ALA A 145 -29.79 29.45 -1.70
C ALA A 145 -30.73 28.25 -1.52
N GLU A 146 -32.04 28.40 -1.77
CA GLU A 146 -33.00 27.30 -1.75
C GLU A 146 -32.65 26.22 -2.78
N HIS A 147 -32.08 26.61 -3.92
CA HIS A 147 -31.64 25.66 -4.96
C HIS A 147 -30.49 24.76 -4.47
N ALA A 148 -29.64 25.24 -3.56
CA ALA A 148 -28.54 24.45 -3.02
C ALA A 148 -29.01 23.25 -2.17
N ALA A 149 -30.20 23.33 -1.58
CA ALA A 149 -30.76 22.26 -0.75
C ALA A 149 -31.22 21.03 -1.57
N THR A 150 -31.39 21.19 -2.90
CA THR A 150 -31.89 20.13 -3.79
C THR A 150 -31.02 19.95 -5.03
N SER A 151 -29.78 20.47 -5.02
CA SER A 151 -28.86 20.42 -6.17
C SER A 151 -28.74 18.99 -6.70
N PRO A 152 -29.26 18.70 -7.90
CA PRO A 152 -29.11 17.41 -8.51
C PRO A 152 -27.65 17.22 -8.94
N TRP A 153 -27.23 15.95 -8.98
CA TRP A 153 -25.86 15.57 -9.32
C TRP A 153 -25.44 16.01 -10.72
N ASP A 154 -26.39 16.07 -11.66
CA ASP A 154 -26.17 16.51 -13.05
C ASP A 154 -25.79 17.99 -13.19
N GLY A 155 -25.99 18.80 -12.14
CA GLY A 155 -25.67 20.23 -12.12
C GLY A 155 -24.31 20.58 -11.50
N LEU A 156 -23.58 19.59 -10.97
CA LEU A 156 -22.30 19.84 -10.30
C LEU A 156 -21.14 19.85 -11.30
N THR A 157 -20.33 20.91 -11.26
CA THR A 157 -19.07 21.00 -12.04
C THR A 157 -17.88 20.63 -11.18
N GLY A 158 -16.86 19.98 -11.76
CA GLY A 158 -15.63 19.61 -11.03
C GLY A 158 -15.75 18.31 -10.23
N VAL A 159 -16.76 17.50 -10.52
CA VAL A 159 -16.89 16.14 -9.99
C VAL A 159 -15.69 15.30 -10.47
N PRO A 160 -14.94 14.61 -9.58
CA PRO A 160 -13.85 13.74 -10.00
C PRO A 160 -14.35 12.65 -10.95
N ALA A 161 -13.52 12.24 -11.91
CA ALA A 161 -13.93 11.35 -13.00
C ALA A 161 -14.54 10.02 -12.54
N GLY A 162 -14.14 9.50 -11.37
CA GLY A 162 -14.70 8.28 -10.78
C GLY A 162 -16.11 8.43 -10.17
N PHE A 163 -16.70 9.63 -10.25
CA PHE A 163 -18.05 9.94 -9.79
C PHE A 163 -18.87 10.61 -10.90
N ALA A 164 -18.45 10.51 -12.16
CA ALA A 164 -19.08 11.25 -13.26
C ALA A 164 -20.32 10.54 -13.87
N ASP A 165 -20.61 9.32 -13.46
CA ASP A 165 -21.65 8.44 -14.02
C ASP A 165 -22.98 8.46 -13.25
N GLY A 166 -23.07 9.22 -12.16
CA GLY A 166 -24.31 9.36 -11.39
C GLY A 166 -24.55 8.26 -10.34
N VAL A 167 -23.59 7.36 -10.13
CA VAL A 167 -23.71 6.22 -9.21
C VAL A 167 -22.38 6.05 -8.47
N ASP A 168 -22.41 5.88 -7.14
CA ASP A 168 -21.23 5.60 -6.31
C ASP A 168 -21.07 4.10 -5.98
N ASP A 169 -21.92 3.25 -6.55
CA ASP A 169 -21.91 1.80 -6.38
C ASP A 169 -20.96 1.10 -7.38
N ASP A 170 -19.66 1.31 -7.25
CA ASP A 170 -18.62 0.43 -7.80
C ASP A 170 -18.59 -0.95 -7.06
N THR A 171 -19.74 -1.42 -6.58
CA THR A 171 -19.82 -2.67 -5.85
C THR A 171 -20.01 -3.82 -6.84
N LEU A 172 -19.07 -4.75 -6.82
CA LEU A 172 -19.17 -6.09 -7.43
C LEU A 172 -20.37 -6.92 -6.91
N GLY A 173 -21.22 -6.36 -6.05
CA GLY A 173 -22.32 -7.04 -5.37
C GLY A 173 -23.43 -7.54 -6.28
N ALA A 174 -23.61 -6.95 -7.47
CA ALA A 174 -24.56 -7.44 -8.47
C ALA A 174 -24.04 -8.65 -9.28
N LEU A 175 -22.73 -8.92 -9.24
CA LEU A 175 -22.10 -9.99 -10.00
C LEU A 175 -22.11 -11.29 -9.19
N ALA A 176 -23.17 -12.08 -9.34
CA ALA A 176 -23.31 -13.40 -8.71
C ALA A 176 -22.60 -14.48 -9.55
N CYS A 177 -21.37 -14.80 -9.19
CA CYS A 177 -20.62 -15.87 -9.83
C CYS A 177 -21.08 -17.25 -9.35
N SER A 178 -21.09 -18.22 -10.28
CA SER A 178 -21.39 -19.61 -9.95
C SER A 178 -20.29 -20.20 -9.05
N LEU A 179 -20.56 -21.37 -8.45
CA LEU A 179 -19.50 -22.17 -7.83
C LEU A 179 -18.33 -22.30 -8.83
N ASP A 180 -17.12 -22.01 -8.36
CA ASP A 180 -15.86 -22.02 -9.14
C ASP A 180 -15.67 -20.90 -10.19
N GLN A 181 -16.44 -19.81 -10.11
CA GLN A 181 -16.21 -18.59 -10.88
C GLN A 181 -15.82 -17.40 -9.98
N ILE A 182 -14.93 -16.54 -10.47
CA ILE A 182 -14.59 -15.26 -9.84
C ILE A 182 -14.85 -14.10 -10.78
N PRO A 183 -15.12 -12.89 -10.26
CA PRO A 183 -15.11 -11.67 -11.05
C PRO A 183 -13.73 -11.44 -11.71
N LYS A 184 -13.72 -11.33 -13.03
CA LYS A 184 -12.52 -11.08 -13.84
C LYS A 184 -12.79 -9.96 -14.84
N TRP A 185 -11.86 -9.01 -14.93
CA TRP A 185 -11.90 -7.97 -15.96
C TRP A 185 -11.49 -8.57 -17.31
N ASN A 186 -12.37 -8.53 -18.30
CA ASN A 186 -12.09 -9.07 -19.64
C ASN A 186 -11.54 -8.02 -20.63
N GLY A 187 -11.16 -6.84 -20.15
CA GLY A 187 -10.74 -5.70 -20.97
C GLY A 187 -11.87 -4.70 -21.27
N SER A 188 -13.13 -5.06 -21.03
CA SER A 188 -14.30 -4.20 -21.28
C SER A 188 -15.36 -4.22 -20.17
N ALA A 189 -15.44 -5.31 -19.41
CA ALA A 189 -16.38 -5.48 -18.30
C ALA A 189 -15.82 -6.46 -17.26
N TRP A 190 -16.33 -6.34 -16.02
CA TRP A 190 -16.20 -7.38 -15.01
C TRP A 190 -17.19 -8.50 -15.32
N VAL A 191 -16.68 -9.71 -15.56
CA VAL A 191 -17.49 -10.89 -15.86
C VAL A 191 -17.14 -12.01 -14.90
N CYS A 192 -18.08 -12.90 -14.62
CA CYS A 192 -17.74 -14.16 -13.96
C CYS A 192 -16.96 -15.03 -14.94
N ALA A 193 -15.72 -15.35 -14.58
CA ALA A 193 -14.86 -16.23 -15.34
C ALA A 193 -14.36 -17.36 -14.44
N ALA A 194 -13.91 -18.45 -15.05
CA ALA A 194 -13.25 -19.51 -14.32
C ALA A 194 -12.04 -18.93 -13.55
N ASP A 195 -11.88 -19.37 -12.31
CA ASP A 195 -10.74 -19.01 -11.49
C ASP A 195 -9.43 -19.57 -12.08
N GLU A 196 -8.66 -18.71 -12.74
CA GLU A 196 -7.35 -19.06 -13.30
C GLU A 196 -6.22 -19.05 -12.25
N VAL A 197 -6.50 -18.66 -11.00
CA VAL A 197 -5.57 -18.84 -9.86
C VAL A 197 -5.91 -20.08 -9.04
N GLY A 198 -6.13 -21.21 -9.74
CA GLY A 198 -5.80 -22.54 -9.21
C GLY A 198 -6.88 -23.22 -8.35
N GLY A 199 -8.14 -22.81 -8.46
CA GLY A 199 -9.27 -23.44 -7.79
C GLY A 199 -10.06 -24.49 -8.59
N GLY A 200 -10.33 -24.28 -9.88
CA GLY A 200 -11.22 -25.16 -10.66
C GLY A 200 -10.77 -25.36 -12.11
N GLY A 201 -10.58 -26.61 -12.53
CA GLY A 201 -10.24 -26.97 -13.92
C GLY A 201 -9.22 -28.09 -14.11
N TYR A 202 -8.96 -28.92 -13.09
CA TYR A 202 -8.20 -30.14 -13.30
C TYR A 202 -9.11 -31.19 -13.92
N HIS A 203 -8.73 -31.72 -15.07
CA HIS A 203 -9.43 -32.84 -15.70
C HIS A 203 -9.25 -34.12 -14.86
N HIS A 204 -8.13 -34.20 -14.15
CA HIS A 204 -7.76 -35.36 -13.34
C HIS A 204 -7.17 -34.93 -12.01
N VAL A 205 -7.53 -35.65 -10.94
CA VAL A 205 -6.94 -35.51 -9.61
C VAL A 205 -6.37 -36.85 -9.20
N ILE A 206 -5.07 -36.87 -8.90
CA ILE A 206 -4.35 -38.03 -8.35
C ILE A 206 -3.99 -37.71 -6.90
N THR A 207 -4.35 -38.60 -5.99
CA THR A 207 -4.06 -38.44 -4.56
C THR A 207 -2.79 -39.20 -4.18
N VAL A 208 -1.81 -38.50 -3.63
CA VAL A 208 -0.61 -39.09 -3.05
C VAL A 208 -0.70 -39.02 -1.53
N ALA A 209 -0.63 -40.16 -0.86
CA ALA A 209 -0.67 -40.25 0.60
C ALA A 209 0.22 -41.38 1.11
N ALA A 210 0.81 -41.22 2.30
CA ALA A 210 1.62 -42.27 2.93
C ALA A 210 0.85 -43.60 3.11
N SER A 211 -0.48 -43.53 3.19
CA SER A 211 -1.38 -44.68 3.12
C SER A 211 -2.75 -44.22 2.60
N GLY A 212 -3.44 -45.09 1.86
CA GLY A 212 -4.81 -44.85 1.38
C GLY A 212 -4.97 -43.87 0.21
N GLY A 213 -3.87 -43.38 -0.37
CA GLY A 213 -3.87 -42.63 -1.62
C GLY A 213 -3.68 -43.54 -2.85
N ASP A 214 -3.87 -42.99 -4.04
CA ASP A 214 -3.61 -43.68 -5.32
C ASP A 214 -2.14 -44.07 -5.46
N PHE A 215 -1.25 -43.25 -4.91
CA PHE A 215 0.18 -43.49 -4.83
C PHE A 215 0.74 -43.16 -3.46
N THR A 216 1.87 -43.78 -3.10
CA THR A 216 2.65 -43.48 -1.91
C THR A 216 3.92 -42.66 -2.21
N SER A 217 4.26 -42.48 -3.48
CA SER A 217 5.38 -41.66 -3.99
C SER A 217 4.85 -40.62 -4.97
N VAL A 218 5.34 -39.39 -4.83
CA VAL A 218 5.03 -38.28 -5.72
C VAL A 218 5.71 -38.49 -7.08
N ALA A 219 6.94 -39.00 -7.10
CA ALA A 219 7.64 -39.32 -8.35
C ALA A 219 6.89 -40.39 -9.17
N ALA A 220 6.41 -41.45 -8.51
CA ALA A 220 5.63 -42.50 -9.17
C ALA A 220 4.28 -41.98 -9.70
N ALA A 221 3.59 -41.12 -8.95
CA ALA A 221 2.35 -40.50 -9.40
C ALA A 221 2.57 -39.65 -10.65
N LEU A 222 3.60 -38.80 -10.66
CA LEU A 222 3.94 -37.97 -11.82
C LEU A 222 4.38 -38.81 -13.02
N ALA A 223 5.12 -39.90 -12.79
CA ALA A 223 5.51 -40.83 -13.85
C ALA A 223 4.30 -41.46 -14.57
N SER A 224 3.20 -41.72 -13.85
CA SER A 224 1.98 -42.32 -14.39
C SER A 224 1.22 -41.43 -15.39
N ILE A 225 1.40 -40.11 -15.33
CA ILE A 225 0.74 -39.14 -16.22
C ILE A 225 1.46 -39.12 -17.57
N THR A 226 0.79 -39.49 -18.66
CA THR A 226 1.46 -39.60 -19.99
C THR A 226 0.92 -38.65 -21.05
N ASP A 227 -0.18 -37.98 -20.77
CA ASP A 227 -1.01 -37.23 -21.72
C ASP A 227 -1.39 -35.83 -21.20
N SER A 228 -0.61 -35.26 -20.28
CA SER A 228 -0.85 -33.91 -19.78
C SER A 228 -0.67 -32.86 -20.88
N SER A 229 -1.57 -31.88 -20.91
CA SER A 229 -1.55 -30.81 -21.90
C SER A 229 -2.33 -29.59 -21.41
N SER A 230 -2.34 -28.51 -22.20
CA SER A 230 -3.08 -27.28 -21.87
C SER A 230 -4.58 -27.50 -21.68
N THR A 231 -5.15 -28.52 -22.33
CA THR A 231 -6.56 -28.95 -22.22
C THR A 231 -6.74 -30.24 -21.43
N ASN A 232 -5.67 -30.88 -20.96
CA ASN A 232 -5.72 -32.07 -20.12
C ASN A 232 -4.82 -31.88 -18.88
N ARG A 233 -5.30 -31.06 -17.95
CA ARG A 233 -4.53 -30.65 -16.76
C ARG A 233 -4.72 -31.63 -15.60
N TYR A 234 -3.64 -31.91 -14.90
CA TYR A 234 -3.63 -32.80 -13.73
C TYR A 234 -3.36 -32.02 -12.45
N LEU A 235 -4.07 -32.41 -11.39
CA LEU A 235 -3.70 -32.14 -10.01
C LEU A 235 -3.12 -33.40 -9.40
N VAL A 236 -1.92 -33.31 -8.84
CA VAL A 236 -1.36 -34.30 -7.92
C VAL A 236 -1.48 -33.71 -6.52
N GLN A 237 -2.51 -34.12 -5.80
CA GLN A 237 -2.78 -33.67 -4.43
C GLN A 237 -1.96 -34.52 -3.46
N VAL A 238 -1.03 -33.91 -2.74
CA VAL A 238 -0.16 -34.57 -1.78
C VAL A 238 -0.69 -34.31 -0.37
N MET A 239 -1.10 -35.38 0.30
CA MET A 239 -1.62 -35.35 1.66
C MET A 239 -0.51 -35.06 2.68
N PRO A 240 -0.82 -34.67 3.93
CA PRO A 240 0.19 -34.46 4.95
C PRO A 240 1.09 -35.69 5.15
N GLY A 241 2.39 -35.48 5.28
CA GLY A 241 3.36 -36.54 5.41
C GLY A 241 4.76 -36.15 4.94
N VAL A 242 5.71 -37.06 5.15
CA VAL A 242 7.07 -36.97 4.63
C VAL A 242 7.24 -38.04 3.55
N TYR A 243 7.49 -37.60 2.33
CA TYR A 243 7.64 -38.41 1.13
C TYR A 243 9.11 -38.43 0.74
N THR A 244 9.79 -39.53 1.03
CA THR A 244 11.21 -39.72 0.69
C THR A 244 11.31 -40.32 -0.70
N GLU A 245 11.77 -39.53 -1.66
CA GLU A 245 11.88 -39.89 -3.07
C GLU A 245 13.32 -40.29 -3.41
N THR A 246 13.48 -41.43 -4.06
CA THR A 246 14.78 -41.86 -4.62
C THR A 246 14.99 -41.32 -6.02
N ASP A 247 13.91 -41.27 -6.80
CA ASP A 247 13.89 -40.76 -8.16
C ASP A 247 13.68 -39.24 -8.18
N LEU A 248 13.96 -38.64 -9.34
CA LEU A 248 13.68 -37.23 -9.56
C LEU A 248 12.17 -37.00 -9.64
N VAL A 249 11.65 -36.05 -8.88
CA VAL A 249 10.25 -35.65 -8.94
C VAL A 249 10.08 -34.65 -10.10
N VAL A 250 9.66 -35.14 -11.26
CA VAL A 250 9.48 -34.31 -12.46
C VAL A 250 8.06 -33.77 -12.52
N VAL A 251 7.86 -32.50 -12.20
CA VAL A 251 6.58 -31.80 -12.38
C VAL A 251 6.41 -31.52 -13.87
N LYS A 252 5.64 -32.38 -14.53
CA LYS A 252 5.40 -32.33 -15.97
C LYS A 252 4.62 -31.08 -16.39
N GLU A 253 4.68 -30.79 -17.68
CA GLU A 253 3.92 -29.69 -18.25
C GLU A 253 2.43 -29.83 -17.95
N TYR A 254 1.80 -28.72 -17.56
CA TYR A 254 0.37 -28.65 -17.23
C TYR A 254 -0.08 -29.54 -16.06
N VAL A 255 0.87 -30.01 -15.24
CA VAL A 255 0.61 -30.71 -14.00
C VAL A 255 0.86 -29.78 -12.82
N HIS A 256 -0.08 -29.77 -11.87
CA HIS A 256 0.07 -29.08 -10.59
C HIS A 256 0.29 -30.09 -9.47
N VAL A 257 1.44 -30.04 -8.81
CA VAL A 257 1.67 -30.72 -7.52
C VAL A 257 1.25 -29.78 -6.39
N ARG A 258 0.25 -30.16 -5.61
CA ARG A 258 -0.26 -29.35 -4.50
C ARG A 258 -0.16 -30.13 -3.20
N GLY A 259 0.68 -29.67 -2.28
CA GLY A 259 0.71 -30.18 -0.92
C GLY A 259 -0.46 -29.65 -0.08
N SER A 260 -0.60 -30.21 1.12
CA SER A 260 -1.63 -29.80 2.09
C SER A 260 -1.20 -28.61 2.97
N GLY A 261 -0.01 -28.06 2.71
CA GLY A 261 0.59 -26.97 3.45
C GLY A 261 2.09 -27.21 3.65
N PRO A 262 2.93 -26.17 3.56
CA PRO A 262 4.39 -26.33 3.63
C PRO A 262 4.87 -26.92 4.97
N ASN A 263 4.15 -26.68 6.06
CA ASN A 263 4.52 -27.19 7.39
C ASN A 263 4.14 -28.66 7.64
N VAL A 264 3.33 -29.26 6.76
CA VAL A 264 2.78 -30.61 6.99
C VAL A 264 3.02 -31.56 5.81
N THR A 265 3.45 -31.06 4.66
CA THR A 265 3.78 -31.86 3.47
C THR A 265 5.23 -31.63 3.10
N VAL A 266 6.06 -32.68 3.21
CA VAL A 266 7.49 -32.63 2.89
C VAL A 266 7.78 -33.63 1.77
N ILE A 267 8.27 -33.15 0.64
CA ILE A 267 8.84 -33.98 -0.43
C ILE A 267 10.35 -33.87 -0.32
N THR A 268 11.04 -34.96 -0.02
CA THR A 268 12.47 -34.95 0.33
C THR A 268 13.24 -35.99 -0.46
N SER A 269 14.49 -35.68 -0.80
CA SER A 269 15.45 -36.65 -1.34
C SER A 269 16.84 -36.43 -0.76
N SER A 270 17.74 -37.40 -0.96
CA SER A 270 19.18 -37.25 -0.71
C SER A 270 19.99 -37.26 -2.01
N ARG A 271 19.38 -36.81 -3.12
CA ARG A 271 19.98 -36.85 -4.46
C ARG A 271 21.15 -35.87 -4.56
N THR A 272 22.19 -36.28 -5.27
CA THR A 272 23.42 -35.49 -5.45
C THR A 272 23.93 -35.61 -6.88
N GLY A 273 24.63 -34.60 -7.38
CA GLY A 273 25.20 -34.60 -8.73
C GLY A 273 26.61 -34.03 -8.76
N ALA A 274 27.36 -34.37 -9.81
CA ALA A 274 28.70 -33.83 -10.07
C ALA A 274 28.67 -32.38 -10.59
N THR A 275 27.52 -31.94 -11.11
CA THR A 275 27.25 -30.59 -11.63
C THR A 275 25.91 -30.08 -11.09
N PRO A 276 25.65 -28.77 -11.09
CA PRO A 276 24.36 -28.20 -10.69
C PRO A 276 23.30 -28.40 -11.80
N ALA A 277 22.88 -29.64 -11.99
CA ALA A 277 21.88 -30.08 -12.97
C ALA A 277 20.77 -30.91 -12.29
N ASN A 278 19.76 -31.36 -13.05
CA ASN A 278 18.65 -32.15 -12.52
C ASN A 278 19.07 -33.44 -11.78
N GLY A 279 20.23 -34.02 -12.10
CA GLY A 279 20.81 -35.15 -11.35
C GLY A 279 21.02 -34.85 -9.86
N ALA A 280 21.24 -33.58 -9.49
CA ALA A 280 21.39 -33.12 -8.11
C ALA A 280 20.06 -32.69 -7.46
N ALA A 281 18.94 -32.68 -8.19
CA ALA A 281 17.68 -32.08 -7.73
C ALA A 281 16.73 -33.07 -7.06
N THR A 282 15.93 -32.59 -6.09
CA THR A 282 14.75 -33.31 -5.57
C THR A 282 13.58 -33.17 -6.54
N VAL A 283 13.28 -31.94 -6.99
CA VAL A 283 12.19 -31.63 -7.92
C VAL A 283 12.74 -30.92 -9.15
N GLU A 284 12.28 -31.32 -10.34
CA GLU A 284 12.44 -30.59 -11.60
C GLU A 284 11.07 -30.07 -12.07
N LEU A 285 10.99 -28.79 -12.45
CA LEU A 285 9.80 -28.21 -13.09
C LEU A 285 10.03 -28.04 -14.59
N LEU A 286 9.11 -28.62 -15.37
CA LEU A 286 8.97 -28.39 -16.80
C LEU A 286 8.01 -27.22 -17.09
N ASP A 287 7.93 -26.78 -18.35
CA ASP A 287 7.12 -25.62 -18.73
C ASP A 287 5.65 -25.76 -18.35
N ASN A 288 5.01 -24.68 -17.89
CA ASN A 288 3.64 -24.71 -17.35
C ASN A 288 3.42 -25.66 -16.15
N GLY A 289 4.45 -26.32 -15.64
CA GLY A 289 4.39 -27.12 -14.41
C GLY A 289 4.22 -26.22 -13.19
N ARG A 290 3.44 -26.67 -12.22
CA ARG A 290 3.20 -25.89 -10.99
C ARG A 290 3.45 -26.73 -9.75
N ILE A 291 4.02 -26.10 -8.72
CA ILE A 291 4.12 -26.67 -7.40
C ILE A 291 3.66 -25.67 -6.34
N SER A 292 2.85 -26.13 -5.39
CA SER A 292 2.41 -25.27 -4.28
C SER A 292 2.18 -25.98 -2.96
N ASN A 293 2.19 -25.21 -1.87
CA ASN A 293 1.78 -25.64 -0.53
C ASN A 293 2.56 -26.84 0.03
N ALA A 294 3.86 -26.91 -0.20
CA ALA A 294 4.71 -28.01 0.24
C ALA A 294 6.12 -27.53 0.64
N THR A 295 6.81 -28.32 1.45
CA THR A 295 8.25 -28.22 1.63
C THR A 295 8.94 -29.15 0.65
N ILE A 296 9.90 -28.64 -0.12
CA ILE A 296 10.77 -29.40 -1.01
C ILE A 296 12.17 -29.40 -0.41
N ARG A 297 12.69 -30.58 -0.09
CA ARG A 297 13.96 -30.71 0.65
C ARG A 297 14.96 -31.59 -0.07
N ASN A 298 16.22 -31.17 -0.07
CA ASN A 298 17.36 -31.98 -0.45
C ASN A 298 18.35 -32.07 0.72
N THR A 299 18.64 -33.29 1.16
CA THR A 299 19.59 -33.60 2.25
C THR A 299 20.87 -34.28 1.76
N GLY A 300 21.09 -34.33 0.45
CA GLY A 300 22.22 -34.99 -0.18
C GLY A 300 23.56 -34.34 0.16
N ALA A 301 24.52 -35.15 0.62
CA ALA A 301 25.85 -34.72 1.10
C ALA A 301 26.97 -34.77 0.02
N GLY A 302 26.60 -34.93 -1.25
CA GLY A 302 27.52 -35.03 -2.39
C GLY A 302 27.94 -33.65 -2.92
N THR A 303 28.60 -33.60 -4.08
CA THR A 303 29.18 -32.35 -4.63
C THR A 303 28.14 -31.24 -4.78
N PHE A 304 27.02 -31.53 -5.43
CA PHE A 304 25.89 -30.62 -5.57
C PHE A 304 24.61 -31.22 -5.01
N GLY A 305 23.77 -30.37 -4.40
CA GLY A 305 22.44 -30.70 -3.91
C GLY A 305 21.47 -29.56 -4.21
N ILE A 306 20.33 -29.87 -4.83
CA ILE A 306 19.34 -28.89 -5.29
C ILE A 306 17.95 -29.29 -4.80
N ALA A 307 17.17 -28.36 -4.24
CA ALA A 307 15.78 -28.67 -3.90
C ALA A 307 14.86 -28.53 -5.12
N LEU A 308 14.84 -27.34 -5.74
CA LEU A 308 14.09 -27.04 -6.95
C LEU A 308 15.03 -26.76 -8.12
N TYR A 309 14.79 -27.42 -9.26
CA TYR A 309 15.51 -27.21 -10.50
C TYR A 309 14.55 -26.90 -11.64
N SER A 310 14.99 -26.06 -12.57
CA SER A 310 14.32 -25.90 -13.85
C SER A 310 15.34 -25.55 -14.92
N ALA A 311 15.11 -26.06 -16.13
CA ALA A 311 16.02 -25.93 -17.26
C ALA A 311 15.32 -25.35 -18.51
N GLU A 312 16.12 -25.10 -19.54
CA GLU A 312 15.78 -24.75 -20.93
C GLU A 312 14.33 -25.04 -21.31
N THR A 313 13.70 -24.12 -22.06
CA THR A 313 12.29 -24.17 -22.50
C THR A 313 11.23 -23.94 -21.42
N THR A 314 11.59 -23.87 -20.14
CA THR A 314 10.64 -23.53 -19.07
C THR A 314 10.42 -22.04 -18.94
N ARG A 315 9.20 -21.58 -19.24
CA ARG A 315 8.82 -20.15 -19.23
C ARG A 315 7.71 -19.81 -18.25
N ALA A 316 6.73 -20.69 -18.12
CA ALA A 316 5.51 -20.46 -17.38
C ALA A 316 5.37 -21.34 -16.13
N ALA A 317 6.43 -22.01 -15.71
CA ALA A 317 6.37 -22.79 -14.47
C ALA A 317 6.24 -21.89 -13.24
N VAL A 318 5.53 -22.38 -12.21
CA VAL A 318 5.22 -21.60 -11.01
C VAL A 318 5.49 -22.38 -9.73
N VAL A 319 6.21 -21.73 -8.81
CA VAL A 319 6.42 -22.15 -7.43
C VAL A 319 5.66 -21.18 -6.51
N ASP A 320 4.69 -21.66 -5.73
CA ASP A 320 3.82 -20.81 -4.91
C ASP A 320 3.60 -21.37 -3.50
N ASN A 321 3.87 -20.58 -2.45
CA ASN A 321 3.75 -21.01 -1.06
C ASN A 321 4.55 -22.31 -0.77
N VAL A 322 5.81 -22.32 -1.19
CA VAL A 322 6.74 -23.44 -1.02
C VAL A 322 7.89 -23.07 -0.09
N ILE A 323 8.33 -24.02 0.73
CA ILE A 323 9.60 -23.94 1.45
C ILE A 323 10.59 -24.85 0.72
N ALA A 324 11.56 -24.28 0.01
CA ALA A 324 12.60 -25.02 -0.68
C ALA A 324 13.89 -25.00 0.15
N GLU A 325 14.43 -26.18 0.46
CA GLU A 325 15.55 -26.34 1.38
C GLU A 325 16.63 -27.28 0.82
N ALA A 326 17.83 -26.77 0.56
CA ALA A 326 19.00 -27.59 0.29
C ALA A 326 19.95 -27.53 1.50
N ILE A 327 19.97 -28.61 2.29
CA ILE A 327 20.56 -28.65 3.63
C ILE A 327 21.47 -29.85 3.87
N GLY A 328 21.97 -30.46 2.78
CA GLY A 328 22.98 -31.50 2.87
C GLY A 328 24.23 -31.01 3.61
N ALA A 329 24.89 -31.89 4.37
CA ALA A 329 26.13 -31.56 5.05
C ALA A 329 27.32 -32.05 4.22
N GLY A 330 28.13 -31.13 3.69
CA GLY A 330 29.28 -31.47 2.84
C GLY A 330 29.15 -30.92 1.42
N GLY A 331 30.08 -31.30 0.53
CA GLY A 331 30.01 -30.89 -0.87
C GLY A 331 30.43 -29.45 -1.16
N THR A 332 30.18 -29.01 -2.39
CA THR A 332 30.67 -27.75 -2.96
C THR A 332 29.55 -26.78 -3.31
N GLY A 333 28.35 -27.25 -3.64
CA GLY A 333 27.26 -26.37 -4.06
C GLY A 333 25.87 -26.83 -3.63
N HIS A 334 25.21 -26.04 -2.82
CA HIS A 334 23.81 -26.24 -2.45
C HIS A 334 22.96 -25.08 -2.94
N TYR A 335 21.86 -25.44 -3.62
CA TYR A 335 20.90 -24.48 -4.13
C TYR A 335 19.52 -24.88 -3.64
N ALA A 336 18.83 -24.00 -2.92
CA ALA A 336 17.41 -24.23 -2.67
C ALA A 336 16.67 -24.31 -4.01
N ALA A 337 17.19 -23.59 -4.99
CA ALA A 337 16.46 -23.23 -6.17
C ALA A 337 17.51 -22.86 -7.26
N TYR A 338 17.53 -23.58 -8.39
CA TYR A 338 18.49 -23.35 -9.49
C TYR A 338 17.84 -23.34 -10.88
N TRP A 339 17.99 -22.23 -11.61
CA TRP A 339 17.42 -22.00 -12.95
C TRP A 339 18.53 -21.97 -13.98
N ASN A 340 18.52 -22.95 -14.87
CA ASN A 340 19.44 -23.02 -15.99
C ASN A 340 18.70 -22.67 -17.28
N ASP A 341 18.86 -21.46 -17.82
CA ASP A 341 18.13 -21.01 -19.01
C ASP A 341 16.59 -21.04 -18.86
N ALA A 342 16.09 -20.88 -17.61
CA ALA A 342 14.67 -20.94 -17.26
C ALA A 342 14.11 -19.60 -16.73
N GLU A 343 12.82 -19.35 -16.96
CA GLU A 343 12.11 -18.11 -16.57
C GLU A 343 11.05 -18.35 -15.46
N ALA A 344 11.04 -19.51 -14.81
CA ALA A 344 9.97 -19.88 -13.88
C ALA A 344 9.78 -18.89 -12.72
N VAL A 345 8.52 -18.70 -12.33
CA VAL A 345 8.09 -17.74 -11.31
C VAL A 345 8.13 -18.36 -9.92
N ILE A 346 8.64 -17.63 -8.94
CA ILE A 346 8.60 -17.98 -7.52
C ILE A 346 7.82 -16.91 -6.77
N ARG A 347 6.80 -17.32 -6.01
CA ARG A 347 6.04 -16.38 -5.19
C ARG A 347 5.65 -16.93 -3.83
N ASN A 348 5.48 -16.04 -2.85
CA ASN A 348 5.06 -16.38 -1.49
C ASN A 348 5.89 -17.50 -0.85
N SER A 349 7.17 -17.63 -1.23
CA SER A 349 7.97 -18.83 -0.95
C SER A 349 9.20 -18.50 -0.12
N THR A 350 9.73 -19.50 0.58
CA THR A 350 11.00 -19.41 1.30
C THR A 350 12.01 -20.34 0.66
N LEU A 351 13.15 -19.80 0.25
CA LEU A 351 14.26 -20.52 -0.34
C LEU A 351 15.43 -20.48 0.65
N PHE A 352 15.90 -21.65 1.08
CA PHE A 352 16.99 -21.79 2.03
C PHE A 352 18.05 -22.78 1.54
N ALA A 353 19.29 -22.33 1.52
CA ALA A 353 20.42 -23.18 1.16
C ALA A 353 21.56 -23.04 2.16
N GLY A 354 22.03 -24.16 2.71
CA GLY A 354 23.10 -24.22 3.69
C GLY A 354 23.74 -25.60 3.75
N GLY A 355 24.86 -25.72 4.46
CA GLY A 355 25.52 -26.99 4.72
C GLY A 355 26.66 -27.39 3.77
N ALA A 356 26.87 -26.68 2.65
CA ALA A 356 28.03 -26.89 1.79
C ALA A 356 29.31 -26.40 2.50
N THR A 357 30.33 -27.26 2.56
CA THR A 357 31.58 -27.02 3.29
C THR A 357 32.79 -27.12 2.36
N GLY A 358 33.45 -26.00 2.09
CA GLY A 358 34.66 -25.91 1.26
C GLY A 358 35.21 -24.49 1.33
N PHE A 359 36.33 -24.30 2.01
CA PHE A 359 36.91 -22.96 2.21
C PHE A 359 37.30 -22.35 0.85
N GLY A 360 36.63 -21.26 0.46
CA GLY A 360 36.92 -20.49 -0.76
C GLY A 360 36.09 -20.83 -2.00
N THR A 361 35.41 -21.98 -2.05
CA THR A 361 34.64 -22.44 -3.23
C THR A 361 33.22 -22.90 -2.93
N ALA A 362 32.84 -23.08 -1.66
CA ALA A 362 31.51 -23.55 -1.31
C ALA A 362 30.41 -22.52 -1.60
N VAL A 363 29.43 -22.93 -2.38
CA VAL A 363 28.23 -22.17 -2.72
C VAL A 363 27.06 -22.68 -1.90
N ASN A 364 26.43 -21.79 -1.14
CA ASN A 364 25.15 -22.03 -0.47
C ASN A 364 24.18 -20.94 -0.92
N ALA A 365 23.51 -21.14 -2.05
CA ALA A 365 22.70 -20.11 -2.70
C ALA A 365 21.21 -20.36 -2.57
N ALA A 366 20.47 -19.40 -2.02
CA ALA A 366 19.01 -19.51 -1.98
C ALA A 366 18.41 -19.53 -3.39
N PHE A 367 18.99 -18.75 -4.29
CA PHE A 367 18.62 -18.77 -5.70
C PHE A 367 19.86 -18.69 -6.58
N GLY A 368 20.03 -19.70 -7.43
CA GLY A 368 21.01 -19.71 -8.51
C GLY A 368 20.34 -19.52 -9.86
N SER A 369 20.90 -18.69 -10.73
CA SER A 369 20.44 -18.60 -12.11
C SER A 369 21.60 -18.42 -13.08
N VAL A 370 21.58 -19.19 -14.16
CA VAL A 370 22.56 -19.14 -15.22
C VAL A 370 21.87 -19.09 -16.58
N ASN A 371 22.51 -18.41 -17.53
CA ASN A 371 22.16 -18.44 -18.95
C ASN A 371 23.36 -18.91 -19.77
N ILE A 372 23.31 -20.15 -20.25
CA ILE A 372 24.42 -20.77 -21.01
C ILE A 372 24.08 -20.80 -22.50
N ALA A 373 22.82 -21.09 -22.84
CA ALA A 373 22.38 -21.28 -24.23
C ALA A 373 22.07 -19.96 -24.99
N GLY A 374 22.21 -18.80 -24.34
CA GLY A 374 21.97 -17.50 -24.97
C GLY A 374 20.50 -17.07 -25.01
N GLY A 375 19.67 -17.61 -24.10
CA GLY A 375 18.31 -17.14 -23.87
C GLY A 375 18.26 -15.78 -23.15
N PHE A 376 17.09 -15.39 -22.64
CA PHE A 376 16.95 -14.23 -21.73
C PHE A 376 16.18 -14.66 -20.47
N PRO A 377 16.77 -15.50 -19.59
CA PRO A 377 16.09 -15.94 -18.38
C PRO A 377 15.77 -14.73 -17.47
N GLN A 378 14.48 -14.51 -17.27
CA GLN A 378 13.87 -13.41 -16.52
C GLN A 378 12.93 -13.97 -15.45
N ALA A 379 13.46 -14.84 -14.59
CA ALA A 379 12.67 -15.37 -13.47
C ALA A 379 12.09 -14.23 -12.64
N LEU A 380 10.78 -14.30 -12.37
CA LEU A 380 10.10 -13.39 -11.45
C LEU A 380 10.08 -14.01 -10.05
N ILE A 381 10.57 -13.28 -9.07
CA ILE A 381 10.54 -13.65 -7.65
C ILE A 381 9.76 -12.58 -6.90
N GLU A 382 8.66 -12.95 -6.25
CA GLU A 382 7.83 -11.99 -5.53
C GLU A 382 7.37 -12.48 -4.15
N ASN A 383 7.20 -11.55 -3.20
CA ASN A 383 6.71 -11.87 -1.85
C ASN A 383 7.47 -13.04 -1.18
N SER A 384 8.77 -13.16 -1.45
CA SER A 384 9.54 -14.35 -1.12
C SER A 384 10.76 -14.04 -0.25
N ARG A 385 11.33 -15.08 0.34
CA ARG A 385 12.44 -14.99 1.29
C ARG A 385 13.56 -15.87 0.81
N LEU A 386 14.72 -15.29 0.52
CA LEU A 386 15.88 -15.95 -0.06
C LEU A 386 17.02 -15.92 0.96
N ILE A 387 17.42 -17.08 1.47
CA ILE A 387 18.38 -17.17 2.58
C ILE A 387 19.47 -18.19 2.24
N GLY A 388 20.65 -17.69 1.87
CA GLY A 388 21.82 -18.54 1.68
C GLY A 388 22.77 -18.42 2.86
N GLY A 389 23.25 -19.56 3.35
CA GLY A 389 24.20 -19.66 4.46
C GLY A 389 23.71 -20.56 5.58
N SER A 390 24.36 -20.44 6.73
CA SER A 390 23.99 -21.16 7.95
C SER A 390 23.13 -20.23 8.81
N SER A 391 21.82 -20.23 8.58
CA SER A 391 20.84 -19.45 9.36
C SER A 391 19.91 -20.38 10.15
N ASN A 392 19.63 -19.99 11.40
CA ASN A 392 18.60 -20.59 12.25
C ASN A 392 17.30 -19.76 12.28
N ASN A 393 17.28 -18.60 11.62
CA ASN A 393 16.15 -17.67 11.60
C ASN A 393 15.78 -17.34 10.16
N LEU A 394 14.72 -18.01 9.69
CA LEU A 394 14.22 -17.82 8.34
C LEU A 394 13.46 -16.50 8.15
N GLU A 395 13.32 -15.64 9.17
CA GLU A 395 12.49 -14.41 9.17
C GLU A 395 13.27 -13.09 9.04
N ASN A 396 14.44 -12.95 9.66
CA ASN A 396 15.11 -11.65 9.72
C ASN A 396 16.60 -11.67 9.37
N CYS A 397 17.12 -12.82 8.97
CA CYS A 397 18.51 -12.99 8.53
C CYS A 397 19.54 -12.70 9.63
N THR A 398 19.07 -12.51 10.85
CA THR A 398 19.84 -12.53 12.08
C THR A 398 20.49 -13.90 12.22
N ASP A 399 21.75 -13.91 12.66
CA ASP A 399 22.54 -15.13 12.87
C ASP A 399 22.83 -15.96 11.61
N ASN A 400 22.59 -15.41 10.42
CA ASN A 400 23.07 -16.02 9.19
C ASN A 400 24.61 -15.89 9.08
N SER A 401 25.29 -16.97 8.73
CA SER A 401 26.76 -17.06 8.69
C SER A 401 27.25 -18.01 7.59
N GLY A 402 28.57 -18.23 7.47
CA GLY A 402 29.15 -19.13 6.46
C GLY A 402 29.34 -18.47 5.09
N THR A 403 29.43 -19.27 4.02
CA THR A 403 29.72 -18.83 2.63
C THR A 403 28.45 -18.55 1.81
N GLY A 404 27.36 -18.20 2.48
CA GLY A 404 26.02 -18.12 1.89
C GLY A 404 25.80 -16.97 0.91
N PHE A 405 25.01 -17.24 -0.13
CA PHE A 405 24.58 -16.31 -1.17
C PHE A 405 23.06 -16.14 -1.10
N GLY A 406 22.57 -14.90 -0.97
CA GLY A 406 21.16 -14.63 -1.20
C GLY A 406 20.79 -15.01 -2.64
N MET A 407 21.57 -14.51 -3.61
CA MET A 407 21.45 -14.88 -5.02
C MET A 407 22.82 -15.05 -5.67
N GLN A 408 22.95 -16.04 -6.54
CA GLN A 408 24.10 -16.22 -7.42
C GLN A 408 23.65 -16.21 -8.89
N ILE A 409 24.10 -15.22 -9.65
CA ILE A 409 23.59 -14.93 -10.99
C ILE A 409 24.73 -14.94 -12.01
N SER A 410 24.48 -15.56 -13.16
CA SER A 410 25.39 -15.60 -14.30
C SER A 410 24.62 -15.39 -15.60
N ASN A 411 24.84 -14.27 -16.29
CA ASN A 411 24.25 -13.95 -17.61
C ASN A 411 22.70 -13.96 -17.63
N SER A 412 22.08 -13.80 -16.46
CA SER A 412 20.63 -13.86 -16.25
C SER A 412 20.09 -12.54 -15.67
N THR A 413 18.79 -12.30 -15.84
CA THR A 413 18.12 -11.03 -15.53
C THR A 413 16.87 -11.23 -14.67
N PRO A 414 16.95 -11.87 -13.49
CA PRO A 414 15.77 -12.08 -12.64
C PRO A 414 15.22 -10.75 -12.12
N LEU A 415 13.90 -10.65 -12.02
CA LEU A 415 13.19 -9.57 -11.35
C LEU A 415 12.76 -10.04 -9.97
N VAL A 416 13.22 -9.37 -8.92
CA VAL A 416 12.84 -9.63 -7.54
C VAL A 416 12.04 -8.46 -6.99
N ARG A 417 10.84 -8.71 -6.46
CA ARG A 417 10.01 -7.68 -5.84
C ARG A 417 9.38 -8.09 -4.50
N HIS A 418 9.13 -7.12 -3.61
CA HIS A 418 8.46 -7.36 -2.32
C HIS A 418 9.09 -8.50 -1.50
N SER A 419 10.40 -8.71 -1.63
CA SER A 419 11.09 -9.90 -1.14
C SER A 419 12.24 -9.53 -0.22
N ILE A 420 12.73 -10.53 0.51
CA ILE A 420 13.90 -10.40 1.38
C ILE A 420 14.98 -11.32 0.84
N ILE A 421 16.15 -10.76 0.53
CA ILE A 421 17.33 -11.46 0.03
C ILE A 421 18.41 -11.39 1.10
N CYS A 422 18.93 -12.55 1.50
CA CYS A 422 19.82 -12.67 2.63
C CYS A 422 21.00 -13.59 2.36
N GLY A 423 22.18 -13.00 2.41
CA GLY A 423 23.45 -13.69 2.34
C GLY A 423 24.10 -13.88 3.70
N GLY A 424 24.63 -15.07 3.96
CA GLY A 424 25.60 -15.27 5.02
C GLY A 424 26.85 -14.44 4.73
N HIS A 425 27.36 -14.51 3.49
CA HIS A 425 28.56 -13.81 3.04
C HIS A 425 28.30 -12.81 1.90
N ARG A 426 27.39 -13.15 0.98
CA ARG A 426 27.10 -12.36 -0.23
C ARG A 426 25.60 -12.16 -0.38
N GLY A 427 25.14 -10.93 -0.49
CA GLY A 427 23.73 -10.63 -0.77
C GLY A 427 23.37 -11.13 -2.18
N ILE A 428 23.91 -10.47 -3.19
CA ILE A 428 23.81 -10.86 -4.60
C ILE A 428 25.21 -10.92 -5.19
N ALA A 429 25.57 -12.06 -5.78
CA ALA A 429 26.79 -12.24 -6.55
C ALA A 429 26.46 -12.37 -8.04
N LEU A 430 27.14 -11.59 -8.87
CA LEU A 430 26.97 -11.52 -10.31
C LEU A 430 28.30 -11.84 -10.99
N TYR A 431 28.40 -13.06 -11.54
CA TYR A 431 29.67 -13.57 -12.05
C TYR A 431 29.95 -13.25 -13.53
N THR A 432 28.90 -13.04 -14.32
CA THR A 432 28.97 -12.70 -15.76
C THR A 432 27.93 -11.64 -16.11
N ASN A 433 27.68 -11.36 -17.41
CA ASN A 433 26.90 -10.22 -17.93
C ASN A 433 25.37 -10.26 -17.64
N GLY A 434 24.95 -10.52 -16.40
CA GLY A 434 23.54 -10.45 -15.99
C GLY A 434 23.11 -9.04 -15.58
N ASN A 435 21.79 -8.83 -15.50
CA ASN A 435 21.18 -7.57 -15.09
C ASN A 435 19.97 -7.80 -14.15
N PRO A 436 20.15 -8.38 -12.95
CA PRO A 436 19.06 -8.55 -12.00
C PRO A 436 18.44 -7.20 -11.58
N GLN A 437 17.12 -7.21 -11.42
CA GLN A 437 16.34 -6.05 -11.00
C GLN A 437 15.70 -6.31 -9.64
N ILE A 438 15.92 -5.44 -8.67
CA ILE A 438 15.44 -5.55 -7.30
C ILE A 438 14.53 -4.36 -6.99
N GLN A 439 13.26 -4.61 -6.67
CA GLN A 439 12.24 -3.58 -6.47
C GLN A 439 11.51 -3.79 -5.15
N ASN A 440 11.23 -2.73 -4.39
CA ASN A 440 10.41 -2.82 -3.16
C ASN A 440 10.82 -3.97 -2.21
N SER A 441 12.13 -4.26 -2.13
CA SER A 441 12.67 -5.45 -1.47
C SER A 441 13.69 -5.09 -0.41
N SER A 442 14.26 -6.08 0.28
CA SER A 442 15.40 -5.86 1.16
C SER A 442 16.54 -6.81 0.84
N VAL A 443 17.76 -6.28 0.71
CA VAL A 443 19.00 -7.06 0.58
C VAL A 443 19.79 -6.92 1.87
N LYS A 444 20.08 -8.06 2.51
CA LYS A 444 20.74 -8.13 3.82
C LYS A 444 21.93 -9.07 3.83
N VAL A 445 22.96 -8.73 4.60
CA VAL A 445 24.12 -9.61 4.84
C VAL A 445 24.50 -9.62 6.32
N SER A 446 24.85 -10.78 6.88
CA SER A 446 25.05 -10.98 8.33
C SER A 446 26.47 -11.45 8.76
N SER A 447 27.45 -11.55 7.85
CA SER A 447 28.82 -12.00 8.17
C SER A 447 29.66 -10.99 8.96
N THR A 448 30.64 -11.51 9.73
CA THR A 448 31.63 -10.80 10.54
C THR A 448 32.94 -10.43 9.80
N GLY A 449 33.09 -10.81 8.52
CA GLY A 449 34.31 -10.52 7.73
C GLY A 449 34.16 -10.70 6.21
N SER A 450 34.84 -9.84 5.44
CA SER A 450 34.91 -9.80 3.95
C SER A 450 33.59 -10.07 3.21
N ALA A 451 32.49 -9.47 3.68
CA ALA A 451 31.15 -9.74 3.17
C ALA A 451 30.67 -8.64 2.21
N PHE A 452 29.95 -9.03 1.15
CA PHE A 452 29.52 -8.13 0.08
C PHE A 452 28.00 -8.09 0.00
N LEU A 453 27.40 -6.90 0.01
CA LEU A 453 25.98 -6.78 -0.36
C LEU A 453 25.79 -7.11 -1.84
N PHE A 454 26.66 -6.53 -2.67
CA PHE A 454 26.76 -6.79 -4.10
C PHE A 454 28.20 -7.13 -4.49
N GLU A 455 28.41 -8.31 -5.07
CA GLU A 455 29.66 -8.73 -5.70
C GLU A 455 29.44 -8.82 -7.21
N ILE A 456 30.17 -8.03 -7.99
CA ILE A 456 30.07 -8.00 -9.45
C ILE A 456 31.46 -8.29 -10.01
N THR A 457 31.62 -9.41 -10.71
CA THR A 457 32.95 -9.82 -11.23
C THR A 457 33.11 -9.59 -12.73
N ALA A 458 32.08 -9.08 -13.42
CA ALA A 458 32.06 -8.86 -14.88
C ALA A 458 31.25 -7.60 -15.24
N SER A 459 31.03 -7.34 -16.54
CA SER A 459 30.33 -6.13 -17.04
C SER A 459 28.81 -6.10 -16.81
N GLY A 460 28.28 -6.97 -15.94
CA GLY A 460 26.87 -6.96 -15.57
C GLY A 460 26.51 -5.78 -14.66
N SER A 461 25.21 -5.56 -14.45
CA SER A 461 24.71 -4.50 -13.56
C SER A 461 23.66 -5.03 -12.60
N ILE A 462 23.45 -4.37 -11.47
CA ILE A 462 22.34 -4.69 -10.55
C ILE A 462 21.50 -3.42 -10.41
N SER A 463 20.24 -3.48 -10.84
CA SER A 463 19.31 -2.36 -10.70
C SER A 463 18.53 -2.51 -9.41
N VAL A 464 18.57 -1.52 -8.53
CA VAL A 464 17.85 -1.54 -7.25
C VAL A 464 16.96 -0.30 -7.16
N ALA A 465 15.66 -0.50 -6.92
CA ALA A 465 14.68 0.56 -6.76
C ALA A 465 13.84 0.35 -5.50
N ASN A 466 13.57 1.43 -4.74
CA ASN A 466 12.70 1.43 -3.57
C ASN A 466 12.99 0.29 -2.56
N SER A 467 14.26 -0.10 -2.41
CA SER A 467 14.64 -1.30 -1.65
C SER A 467 15.65 -0.97 -0.55
N GLY A 468 15.53 -1.64 0.59
CA GLY A 468 16.43 -1.46 1.73
C GLY A 468 17.68 -2.34 1.61
N ILE A 469 18.86 -1.74 1.68
CA ILE A 469 20.15 -2.44 1.60
C ILE A 469 20.85 -2.29 2.95
N SER A 470 21.16 -3.39 3.66
CA SER A 470 21.74 -3.30 5.00
C SER A 470 22.60 -4.48 5.44
N TYR A 471 23.53 -4.23 6.35
CA TYR A 471 24.22 -5.27 7.11
C TYR A 471 23.48 -5.52 8.44
N VAL A 472 23.36 -6.79 8.84
CA VAL A 472 22.65 -7.19 10.06
C VAL A 472 23.63 -7.24 11.25
N GLY A 473 23.28 -6.54 12.33
CA GLY A 473 23.81 -6.82 13.68
C GLY A 473 25.14 -6.18 14.10
N ASN A 474 25.63 -5.10 13.47
CA ASN A 474 26.89 -4.42 13.86
C ASN A 474 28.06 -5.39 14.13
N LYS A 475 28.13 -6.51 13.41
CA LYS A 475 29.15 -7.55 13.59
C LYS A 475 30.52 -7.12 12.99
N PHE A 476 31.03 -5.94 13.39
CA PHE A 476 32.38 -5.47 13.10
C PHE A 476 33.28 -5.67 14.32
N THR A 477 34.07 -6.73 14.31
CA THR A 477 35.11 -6.93 15.33
C THR A 477 36.49 -7.22 14.76
N GLY A 478 36.70 -7.13 13.43
CA GLY A 478 37.95 -7.53 12.78
C GLY A 478 38.64 -6.43 11.97
N ALA A 479 39.96 -6.27 12.20
CA ALA A 479 40.88 -5.40 11.46
C ALA A 479 41.28 -5.96 10.07
N GLY A 480 40.29 -6.35 9.26
CA GLY A 480 40.46 -6.79 7.86
C GLY A 480 39.73 -5.86 6.89
N THR A 481 40.19 -5.80 5.65
CA THR A 481 39.88 -4.82 4.58
C THR A 481 38.40 -4.62 4.19
N GLY A 482 37.61 -4.05 5.10
CA GLY A 482 36.41 -3.22 4.84
C GLY A 482 35.11 -3.90 4.45
N LEU A 483 33.99 -3.34 4.93
CA LEU A 483 32.66 -3.49 4.33
C LEU A 483 32.64 -2.90 2.93
N ARG A 484 31.95 -3.55 1.99
CA ARG A 484 31.77 -3.01 0.63
C ARG A 484 30.34 -3.18 0.18
N CYS A 485 29.66 -2.05 0.00
CA CYS A 485 28.32 -1.99 -0.58
C CYS A 485 28.32 -2.61 -1.98
N VAL A 486 29.28 -2.21 -2.81
CA VAL A 486 29.52 -2.78 -4.14
C VAL A 486 31.00 -3.11 -4.25
N HIS A 487 31.33 -4.29 -4.77
CA HIS A 487 32.69 -4.65 -5.13
C HIS A 487 32.75 -5.07 -6.60
N ASN A 488 33.61 -4.41 -7.39
CA ASN A 488 33.76 -4.64 -8.83
C ASN A 488 35.21 -5.06 -9.16
N TYR A 489 35.37 -6.06 -10.04
CA TYR A 489 36.66 -6.60 -10.46
C TYR A 489 37.00 -6.27 -11.92
N ASP A 490 38.28 -6.03 -12.20
CA ASP A 490 38.82 -6.09 -13.55
C ASP A 490 39.05 -7.55 -13.95
N LEU A 491 38.35 -7.99 -15.01
CA LEU A 491 38.37 -9.35 -15.56
C LEU A 491 39.77 -9.84 -15.97
N GLY A 492 40.71 -8.94 -16.24
CA GLY A 492 42.08 -9.30 -16.66
C GLY A 492 43.07 -9.53 -15.52
N THR A 493 42.81 -8.96 -14.34
CA THR A 493 43.80 -8.87 -13.25
C THR A 493 43.26 -9.31 -11.89
N TRP A 494 41.95 -9.52 -11.76
CA TRP A 494 41.26 -9.73 -10.48
C TRP A 494 41.55 -8.61 -9.45
N ALA A 495 41.98 -7.44 -9.93
CA ALA A 495 42.19 -6.27 -9.11
C ALA A 495 40.87 -5.53 -8.89
N ALA A 496 40.71 -4.96 -7.69
CA ALA A 496 39.54 -4.15 -7.35
C ALA A 496 39.51 -2.84 -8.16
N LEU A 497 38.44 -2.62 -8.94
CA LEU A 497 38.24 -1.36 -9.69
C LEU A 497 37.86 -0.19 -8.78
N SER A 498 37.25 -0.47 -7.63
CA SER A 498 37.07 0.47 -6.52
C SER A 498 37.05 -0.29 -5.19
N ASN A 499 37.60 0.31 -4.15
CA ASN A 499 37.69 -0.30 -2.82
C ASN A 499 36.56 0.11 -1.86
N GLY A 500 35.56 0.85 -2.35
CA GLY A 500 34.46 1.37 -1.53
C GLY A 500 34.90 2.34 -0.43
N ALA A 501 36.13 2.88 -0.48
CA ALA A 501 36.70 3.69 0.60
C ALA A 501 36.35 5.19 0.54
N THR A 502 35.67 5.66 -0.51
CA THR A 502 35.18 7.05 -0.57
C THR A 502 33.74 7.14 -0.07
N SER A 503 33.49 8.10 0.82
CA SER A 503 32.19 8.34 1.48
C SER A 503 31.00 8.52 0.53
N GLY A 504 31.24 8.79 -0.76
CA GLY A 504 30.20 8.87 -1.79
C GLY A 504 29.79 7.54 -2.43
N THR A 505 30.39 6.41 -2.05
CA THR A 505 30.04 5.05 -2.55
C THR A 505 29.62 4.08 -1.44
N ALA A 506 29.50 4.57 -0.20
CA ALA A 506 28.99 3.83 0.94
C ALA A 506 27.47 4.02 1.03
N CYS A 507 26.71 3.17 0.35
CA CYS A 507 25.28 2.92 0.58
C CYS A 507 24.44 4.17 0.93
N ASN A 508 24.44 5.20 0.08
CA ASN A 508 23.48 6.30 0.14
C ASN A 508 22.82 6.48 -1.23
#